data_AF-A0A927PFC5-F1
#
_entry.id   AF-A0A927PFC5-F1
#
_cell.length_a   1.000
_cell.length_b   1.000
_cell.length_c   1.000
_cell.angle_alpha   90.00
_cell.angle_beta   90.00
_cell.angle_gamma   90.00
#
_symmetry.space_group_name_H-M   'P 1'
#
loop_
_entity.id
_entity.type
_entity.pdbx_description
1 polymer ?
#
loop_
_entity_poly.entity_id
_entity_poly.type
_entity_poly.pdbx_seq_one_letter_code
_entity_poly.pdbx_strand_id
1 'polypeptide(L)'
;MATVSQIANILLPWTGSGLLEQLHPECEQIAKLLQPSAKPDAVAERIMLLLFGRIRQLTRGTMVVHPDGGYPVRMQTEDFAVIADEMLLPLFEEYPADDVHLQKLREFSMSCASLSALRALYTRFSSLQSKEELATIAQIARGSYPAYRLHGWLIH
;
A
#
# COMPACT_ATOMS: atom_id res chain seq x y z
N MET A 1 2.65 -15.10 -0.80
CA MET A 1 3.54 -14.19 -0.04
C MET A 1 4.04 -13.09 -0.95
N ALA A 2 4.13 -11.86 -0.46
CA ALA A 2 4.63 -10.73 -1.25
C ALA A 2 6.07 -11.00 -1.73
N THR A 3 6.32 -10.73 -3.02
CA THR A 3 7.64 -10.89 -3.64
C THR A 3 8.41 -9.57 -3.63
N VAL A 4 9.75 -9.64 -3.64
CA VAL A 4 10.63 -8.47 -3.77
C VAL A 4 10.25 -7.62 -4.99
N SER A 5 9.94 -8.27 -6.12
CA SER A 5 9.52 -7.59 -7.34
C SER A 5 8.19 -6.85 -7.18
N GLN A 6 7.23 -7.39 -6.43
CA GLN A 6 5.98 -6.68 -6.13
C GLN A 6 6.25 -5.42 -5.29
N ILE A 7 7.11 -5.51 -4.28
CA ILE A 7 7.48 -4.35 -3.46
C ILE A 7 8.21 -3.29 -4.30
N ALA A 8 9.15 -3.73 -5.13
CA ALA A 8 9.88 -2.84 -6.02
C ALA A 8 8.95 -2.11 -7.01
N ASN A 9 7.95 -2.81 -7.56
CA ASN A 9 6.97 -2.21 -8.46
C ASN A 9 6.08 -1.16 -7.77
N ILE A 10 5.76 -1.35 -6.48
CA ILE A 10 5.02 -0.35 -5.71
C ILE A 10 5.90 0.88 -5.43
N LEU A 11 7.19 0.70 -5.12
CA LEU A 11 8.11 1.82 -4.85
C LEU A 11 8.52 2.60 -6.09
N LEU A 12 8.63 1.95 -7.25
CA LEU A 12 9.19 2.52 -8.47
C LEU A 12 8.60 3.90 -8.84
N PRO A 13 7.28 4.14 -8.83
CA PRO A 13 6.71 5.44 -9.16
C PRO A 13 7.10 6.55 -8.17
N TRP A 14 7.41 6.19 -6.93
CA TRP A 14 7.78 7.12 -5.87
C TRP A 14 9.27 7.44 -5.86
N THR A 15 10.12 6.45 -6.14
CA THR A 15 11.58 6.57 -5.97
C THR A 15 12.33 6.79 -7.28
N GLY A 16 11.79 6.27 -8.38
CA GLY A 16 12.52 6.07 -9.64
C GLY A 16 13.52 4.92 -9.57
N SER A 17 13.97 4.45 -10.74
CA SER A 17 14.88 3.31 -10.90
C SER A 17 16.20 3.50 -10.15
N GLY A 18 16.84 4.66 -10.27
CA GLY A 18 18.17 4.90 -9.69
C GLY A 18 18.21 4.87 -8.15
N LEU A 19 17.14 5.30 -7.48
CA LEU A 19 17.04 5.15 -6.02
C LEU A 19 16.59 3.74 -5.64
N LEU A 20 15.69 3.14 -6.43
CA LEU A 20 15.17 1.79 -6.18
C LEU A 20 16.25 0.71 -6.18
N GLU A 21 17.26 0.82 -7.05
CA GLU A 21 18.41 -0.08 -7.06
C GLU A 21 19.13 -0.16 -5.70
N GLN A 22 19.14 0.94 -4.95
CA GLN A 22 19.77 1.03 -3.63
C GLN A 22 18.85 0.60 -2.47
N LEU A 23 17.55 0.41 -2.76
CA LEU A 23 16.52 -0.01 -1.81
C LEU A 23 16.24 -1.52 -1.85
N HIS A 24 17.04 -2.30 -2.57
CA HIS A 24 16.85 -3.76 -2.66
C HIS A 24 16.80 -4.46 -1.29
N PRO A 25 17.70 -4.15 -0.31
CA PRO A 25 17.62 -4.74 1.02
C PRO A 25 16.30 -4.41 1.74
N GLU A 26 15.79 -3.20 1.57
CA GLU A 26 14.52 -2.77 2.14
C GLU A 26 13.34 -3.51 1.48
N CYS A 27 13.38 -3.72 0.16
CA CYS A 27 12.36 -4.52 -0.53
C CYS A 27 12.30 -5.96 0.00
N GLU A 28 13.46 -6.60 0.24
CA GLU A 28 13.52 -7.92 0.86
C GLU A 28 12.97 -7.93 2.29
N GLN A 29 13.31 -6.93 3.08
CA GLN A 29 12.84 -6.81 4.45
C GLN A 29 11.33 -6.59 4.51
N ILE A 30 10.78 -5.74 3.65
CA ILE A 30 9.34 -5.48 3.55
C ILE A 30 8.60 -6.75 3.12
N ALA A 31 9.09 -7.47 2.11
CA ALA A 31 8.50 -8.74 1.69
C ALA A 31 8.41 -9.76 2.85
N LYS A 32 9.43 -9.80 3.72
CA LYS A 32 9.42 -10.66 4.92
C LYS A 32 8.43 -10.21 5.99
N LEU A 33 8.13 -8.91 6.10
CA LEU A 33 7.14 -8.37 7.04
C LEU A 33 5.70 -8.69 6.64
N LEU A 34 5.44 -8.84 5.33
CA LEU A 34 4.11 -9.08 4.77
C LEU A 34 3.72 -10.57 4.84
N GLN A 35 3.62 -11.07 6.08
CA GLN A 35 3.14 -12.41 6.38
C GLN A 35 1.62 -12.40 6.67
N PRO A 36 0.84 -13.42 6.30
CA PRO A 36 -0.60 -13.47 6.55
C PRO A 36 -0.98 -13.30 8.04
N SER A 37 -0.13 -13.76 8.95
CA SER A 37 -0.33 -13.64 10.40
C SER A 37 -0.05 -12.24 10.96
N ALA A 38 0.52 -11.34 10.15
CA ALA A 38 0.92 -10.02 10.61
C ALA A 38 -0.29 -9.12 10.90
N LYS A 39 -0.07 -8.16 11.81
CA LYS A 39 -1.02 -7.09 12.10
C LYS A 39 -0.79 -5.93 11.13
N PRO A 40 -1.77 -5.57 10.28
CA PRO A 40 -1.54 -4.62 9.19
C PRO A 40 -1.08 -3.22 9.64
N ASP A 41 -1.61 -2.72 10.75
CA ASP A 41 -1.21 -1.45 11.38
C ASP A 41 0.27 -1.45 11.77
N ALA A 42 0.70 -2.48 12.50
CA ALA A 42 2.10 -2.63 12.93
C ALA A 42 3.05 -2.81 11.74
N VAL A 43 2.61 -3.51 10.68
CA VAL A 43 3.39 -3.66 9.46
C VAL A 43 3.53 -2.34 8.72
N ALA A 44 2.45 -1.58 8.53
CA ALA A 44 2.49 -0.29 7.87
C ALA A 44 3.42 0.69 8.60
N GLU A 45 3.30 0.79 9.93
CA GLU A 45 4.20 1.64 10.73
C GLU A 45 5.67 1.22 10.55
N ARG A 46 5.95 -0.09 10.56
CA ARG A 46 7.30 -0.61 10.39
C ARG A 46 7.87 -0.30 9.00
N ILE A 47 7.07 -0.44 7.95
CA ILE A 47 7.44 -0.12 6.57
C ILE A 47 7.73 1.37 6.43
N MET A 48 6.85 2.22 6.97
CA MET A 48 7.00 3.68 6.95
C MET A 48 8.33 4.10 7.58
N LEU A 49 8.65 3.60 8.77
CA LEU A 49 9.89 3.91 9.47
C LEU A 49 11.14 3.41 8.73
N LEU A 50 11.07 2.20 8.17
CA LEU A 50 12.17 1.61 7.39
C LEU A 50 12.49 2.48 6.17
N LEU A 51 11.49 2.77 5.35
CA LEU A 51 11.64 3.56 4.13
C LEU A 51 12.06 4.98 4.43
N PHE A 52 11.44 5.64 5.43
CA PHE A 52 11.81 6.99 5.83
C PHE A 52 13.28 7.08 6.23
N GLY A 53 13.72 6.19 7.13
CA GLY A 53 15.11 6.15 7.60
C GLY A 53 16.09 5.93 6.45
N ARG A 54 15.78 4.98 5.56
CA ARG A 54 16.67 4.64 4.45
C ARG A 54 16.73 5.73 3.39
N ILE A 55 15.59 6.23 2.92
CA ILE A 55 15.56 7.29 1.90
C ILE A 55 16.20 8.56 2.45
N ARG A 56 15.99 8.89 3.72
CA ARG A 56 16.68 10.01 4.36
C ARG A 56 18.20 9.83 4.33
N GLN A 57 18.70 8.63 4.61
CA GLN A 57 20.12 8.33 4.55
C GLN A 57 20.68 8.49 3.12
N LEU A 58 20.04 7.87 2.13
CA LEU A 58 20.48 7.87 0.73
C LEU A 58 20.43 9.29 0.12
N THR A 59 19.44 10.10 0.49
CA THR A 59 19.28 11.49 0.03
C THR A 59 20.03 12.50 0.90
N ARG A 60 20.82 12.06 1.88
CA ARG A 60 21.55 12.90 2.85
C ARG A 60 20.63 13.92 3.55
N GLY A 61 19.40 13.53 3.83
CA GLY A 61 18.39 14.33 4.51
C GLY A 61 17.59 15.27 3.62
N THR A 62 17.91 15.40 2.33
CA THR A 62 17.17 16.31 1.43
C THR A 62 15.76 15.80 1.12
N MET A 63 15.57 14.47 1.13
CA MET A 63 14.34 13.78 0.73
C MET A 63 13.95 14.06 -0.73
N VAL A 64 14.88 14.55 -1.55
CA VAL A 64 14.65 14.76 -2.98
C VAL A 64 14.90 13.45 -3.70
N VAL A 65 13.89 12.99 -4.42
CA VAL A 65 13.90 11.77 -5.23
C VAL A 65 13.68 12.13 -6.69
N HIS A 66 14.08 11.22 -7.58
CA HIS A 66 14.06 11.42 -9.02
C HIS A 66 13.23 10.31 -9.68
N PRO A 67 11.90 10.44 -9.74
CA PRO A 67 11.05 9.49 -10.45
C PRO A 67 11.43 9.38 -11.93
N ASP A 68 11.30 8.20 -12.51
CA ASP A 68 11.66 7.96 -13.91
C ASP A 68 10.79 8.82 -14.84
N GLY A 69 11.44 9.62 -15.69
CA GLY A 69 10.75 10.52 -16.63
C GLY A 69 10.06 11.73 -16.01
N GLY A 70 10.28 11.99 -14.70
CA GLY A 70 9.69 13.11 -13.97
C GLY A 70 10.69 14.21 -13.59
N TYR A 71 10.16 15.30 -13.03
CA TYR A 71 10.98 16.29 -12.33
C TYR A 71 11.38 15.77 -10.94
N PRO A 72 12.49 16.27 -10.36
CA PRO A 72 12.83 15.96 -8.97
C PRO A 72 11.69 16.38 -8.04
N VAL A 73 11.29 15.48 -7.13
CA VAL A 73 10.22 15.72 -6.15
C VAL A 73 10.80 15.56 -4.76
N ARG A 74 10.36 16.39 -3.81
CA ARG A 74 10.69 16.23 -2.40
C ARG A 74 9.61 15.42 -1.70
N MET A 75 9.96 14.22 -1.25
CA MET A 75 9.07 13.37 -0.46
C MET A 75 8.75 14.02 0.89
N GLN A 76 7.48 14.04 1.24
CA GLN A 76 6.95 14.45 2.53
C GLN A 76 6.74 13.24 3.44
N THR A 77 6.49 13.48 4.72
CA THR A 77 6.21 12.40 5.69
C THR A 77 4.95 11.64 5.31
N GLU A 78 3.93 12.34 4.80
CA GLU A 78 2.64 11.80 4.39
C GLU A 78 2.77 10.81 3.23
N ASP A 79 3.74 11.01 2.33
CA ASP A 79 4.01 10.10 1.22
C ASP A 79 4.40 8.71 1.72
N PHE A 80 5.12 8.62 2.85
CA PHE A 80 5.48 7.33 3.44
C PHE A 80 4.30 6.60 4.04
N ALA A 81 3.32 7.32 4.59
CA ALA A 81 2.08 6.70 5.06
C ALA A 81 1.28 6.15 3.87
N VAL A 82 1.25 6.88 2.76
CA VAL A 82 0.61 6.44 1.51
C VAL A 82 1.30 5.19 0.94
N ILE A 83 2.62 5.20 0.84
CA ILE A 83 3.41 4.05 0.37
C ILE A 83 3.19 2.85 1.29
N ALA A 84 3.23 3.05 2.61
CA ALA A 84 3.01 1.98 3.57
C ALA A 84 1.62 1.34 3.43
N ASP A 85 0.58 2.14 3.19
CA ASP A 85 -0.76 1.63 2.87
C ASP A 85 -0.75 0.80 1.57
N GLU A 86 -0.12 1.29 0.50
CA GLU A 86 -0.03 0.55 -0.77
C GLU A 86 0.69 -0.81 -0.60
N MET A 87 1.70 -0.87 0.27
CA MET A 87 2.41 -2.11 0.61
C MET A 87 1.56 -3.13 1.37
N LEU A 88 0.42 -2.74 1.95
CA LEU A 88 -0.49 -3.69 2.60
C LEU A 88 -1.34 -4.48 1.61
N LEU A 89 -1.50 -4.03 0.35
CA LEU A 89 -2.35 -4.73 -0.60
C LEU A 89 -1.90 -6.18 -0.85
N PRO A 90 -0.61 -6.49 -1.10
CA PRO A 90 -0.14 -7.87 -1.20
C PRO A 90 -0.41 -8.72 0.04
N LEU A 91 -0.44 -8.12 1.24
CA LEU A 91 -0.81 -8.83 2.47
C LEU A 91 -2.30 -9.22 2.45
N PHE A 92 -3.17 -8.30 2.05
CA PHE A 92 -4.62 -8.55 2.01
C PHE A 92 -5.03 -9.51 0.89
N GLU A 93 -4.30 -9.53 -0.23
CA GLU A 93 -4.55 -10.49 -1.33
C GLU A 93 -4.28 -11.95 -0.90
N GLU A 94 -3.40 -12.15 0.08
CA GLU A 94 -3.07 -13.47 0.66
C GLU A 94 -4.08 -13.93 1.73
N TYR A 95 -5.01 -13.06 2.15
CA TYR A 95 -6.03 -13.48 3.10
C TYR A 95 -6.98 -14.51 2.44
N PRO A 96 -7.34 -15.58 3.17
CA PRO A 96 -8.45 -16.44 2.81
C PRO A 96 -9.73 -15.60 2.63
N ALA A 97 -10.51 -15.88 1.58
CA ALA A 97 -11.81 -15.26 1.40
C ALA A 97 -12.85 -16.01 2.23
N ASP A 98 -12.82 -15.76 3.53
CA ASP A 98 -13.78 -16.23 4.51
C ASP A 98 -14.30 -15.07 5.38
N ASP A 99 -15.34 -15.35 6.17
CA ASP A 99 -15.98 -14.34 7.02
C ASP A 99 -15.06 -13.79 8.11
N VAL A 100 -14.10 -14.61 8.58
CA VAL A 100 -13.15 -14.21 9.62
C VAL A 100 -12.22 -13.11 9.12
N HIS A 101 -11.63 -13.29 7.94
CA HIS A 101 -10.74 -12.30 7.35
C HIS A 101 -11.51 -11.11 6.78
N LEU A 102 -12.73 -11.31 6.28
CA LEU A 102 -13.64 -10.22 5.92
C LEU A 102 -13.88 -9.29 7.10
N GLN A 103 -14.27 -9.85 8.25
CA GLN A 103 -14.54 -9.06 9.45
C GLN A 103 -13.28 -8.34 9.95
N LYS A 104 -12.13 -9.04 9.97
CA LYS A 104 -10.84 -8.43 10.33
C LYS A 104 -10.50 -7.23 9.43
N LEU A 105 -10.71 -7.36 8.12
CA LEU A 105 -10.41 -6.29 7.17
C LEU A 105 -11.39 -5.11 7.29
N ARG A 106 -12.67 -5.37 7.58
CA ARG A 106 -13.67 -4.35 7.89
C ARG A 106 -13.27 -3.55 9.12
N GLU A 107 -12.94 -4.22 10.21
CA GLU A 107 -12.47 -3.59 11.46
C GLU A 107 -11.25 -2.69 11.22
N PHE A 108 -10.28 -3.18 10.45
CA PHE A 108 -9.12 -2.40 10.06
C PHE A 108 -9.50 -1.17 9.21
N SER A 109 -10.38 -1.32 8.23
CA SER A 109 -10.83 -0.20 7.38
C SER A 109 -11.63 0.87 8.12
N MET A 110 -12.25 0.53 9.26
CA MET A 110 -12.97 1.48 10.11
C MET A 110 -12.03 2.25 11.05
N SER A 111 -10.89 1.68 11.41
CA SER A 111 -9.91 2.32 12.31
C SER A 111 -8.87 3.16 11.57
N CYS A 112 -8.63 2.89 10.30
CA CYS A 112 -7.67 3.60 9.46
C CYS A 112 -8.19 3.81 8.05
N ALA A 113 -7.95 5.01 7.49
CA ALA A 113 -8.20 5.29 6.09
C ALA A 113 -7.17 4.55 5.22
N SER A 114 -7.51 3.33 4.81
CA SER A 114 -6.66 2.45 3.98
C SER A 114 -7.29 2.17 2.63
N LEU A 115 -6.66 2.62 1.55
CA LEU A 115 -7.14 2.35 0.19
C LEU A 115 -6.94 0.89 -0.17
N SER A 116 -5.81 0.30 0.24
CA SER A 116 -5.52 -1.12 0.05
C SER A 116 -6.55 -2.03 0.70
N ALA A 117 -7.04 -1.68 1.90
CA ALA A 117 -8.10 -2.44 2.57
C ALA A 117 -9.43 -2.33 1.82
N LEU A 118 -9.84 -1.10 1.43
CA LEU A 118 -11.05 -0.90 0.63
C LEU A 118 -10.98 -1.67 -0.69
N ARG A 119 -9.80 -1.71 -1.32
CA ARG A 119 -9.55 -2.49 -2.53
C ARG A 119 -9.75 -3.98 -2.31
N ALA A 120 -9.12 -4.55 -1.30
CA ALA A 120 -9.28 -5.96 -1.00
C ALA A 120 -10.73 -6.31 -0.62
N LEU A 121 -11.41 -5.46 0.15
CA LEU A 121 -12.84 -5.64 0.43
C LEU A 121 -13.66 -5.67 -0.87
N TYR A 122 -13.43 -4.72 -1.78
CA TYR A 122 -14.21 -4.61 -3.01
C TYR A 122 -13.91 -5.71 -4.03
N THR A 123 -12.66 -6.21 -4.11
CA THR A 123 -12.26 -7.19 -5.13
C THR A 123 -12.24 -8.60 -4.56
N ARG A 124 -11.33 -8.87 -3.62
CA ARG A 124 -11.03 -10.20 -3.08
C ARG A 124 -12.19 -10.79 -2.29
N PHE A 125 -12.92 -9.95 -1.56
CA PHE A 125 -14.06 -10.35 -0.72
C PHE A 125 -15.43 -10.01 -1.34
N SER A 126 -15.47 -9.71 -2.65
CA SER A 126 -16.70 -9.31 -3.33
C SER A 126 -17.83 -10.34 -3.23
N SER A 127 -17.51 -11.63 -3.31
CA SER A 127 -18.49 -12.72 -3.28
C SER A 127 -19.19 -12.92 -1.94
N LEU A 128 -18.63 -12.38 -0.85
CA LEU A 128 -19.17 -12.48 0.50
C LEU A 128 -20.00 -11.25 0.89
N GLN A 129 -20.23 -10.32 -0.04
CA GLN A 129 -20.84 -9.03 0.23
C GLN A 129 -22.02 -8.78 -0.70
N SER A 130 -22.96 -7.99 -0.21
CA SER A 130 -24.10 -7.53 -1.00
C SER A 130 -23.66 -6.47 -2.02
N LYS A 131 -24.49 -6.27 -3.05
CA LYS A 131 -24.26 -5.20 -4.03
C LYS A 131 -24.26 -3.81 -3.38
N GLU A 132 -25.05 -3.62 -2.32
CA GLU A 132 -25.17 -2.35 -1.59
C GLU A 132 -23.90 -2.07 -0.77
N GLU A 133 -23.34 -3.09 -0.14
CA GLU A 133 -22.06 -2.99 0.58
C GLU A 133 -20.92 -2.63 -0.39
N LEU A 134 -20.86 -3.28 -1.55
CA LEU A 134 -19.86 -2.98 -2.58
C LEU A 134 -20.04 -1.57 -3.15
N ALA A 135 -21.27 -1.13 -3.40
CA ALA A 135 -21.55 0.23 -3.84
C ALA A 135 -21.10 1.28 -2.81
N THR A 136 -21.30 0.99 -1.51
CA THR A 136 -20.85 1.85 -0.41
C THR A 136 -19.33 1.96 -0.37
N ILE A 137 -18.61 0.83 -0.48
CA ILE A 137 -17.14 0.83 -0.55
C ILE A 137 -16.65 1.66 -1.74
N ALA A 138 -17.24 1.47 -2.92
CA ALA A 138 -16.89 2.23 -4.12
C ALA A 138 -17.14 3.74 -3.95
N GLN A 139 -18.26 4.12 -3.33
CA GLN A 139 -18.57 5.52 -3.04
C GLN A 139 -17.57 6.15 -2.08
N ILE A 140 -17.21 5.45 -0.99
CA ILE A 140 -16.20 5.93 -0.04
C ILE A 140 -14.84 6.09 -0.75
N ALA A 141 -14.42 5.10 -1.53
CA ALA A 141 -13.15 5.17 -2.25
C ALA A 141 -13.10 6.36 -3.23
N ARG A 142 -14.18 6.59 -3.99
CA ARG A 142 -14.30 7.73 -4.92
C ARG A 142 -14.38 9.09 -4.22
N GLY A 143 -14.97 9.14 -3.01
CA GLY A 143 -15.08 10.37 -2.22
C GLY A 143 -13.78 10.75 -1.51
N SER A 144 -12.95 9.77 -1.15
CA SER A 144 -11.77 9.98 -0.29
C SER A 144 -10.44 9.96 -1.04
N TYR A 145 -10.38 9.40 -2.25
CA TYR A 145 -9.11 9.23 -2.98
C TYR A 145 -9.20 9.74 -4.42
N PRO A 146 -8.09 10.26 -4.98
CA PRO A 146 -8.06 10.76 -6.34
C PRO A 146 -8.21 9.62 -7.35
N ALA A 147 -8.88 9.93 -8.48
CA ALA A 147 -9.28 8.93 -9.48
C ALA A 147 -8.15 8.05 -10.01
N TYR A 148 -6.93 8.58 -10.15
CA TYR A 148 -5.79 7.81 -10.64
C TYR A 148 -5.40 6.65 -9.69
N ARG A 149 -5.65 6.77 -8.37
CA ARG A 149 -5.39 5.68 -7.40
C ARG A 149 -6.48 4.60 -7.41
N LEU A 150 -7.62 4.88 -8.02
CA LEU A 150 -8.75 3.94 -8.16
C LEU A 150 -8.66 3.12 -9.45
N HIS A 151 -7.69 3.45 -10.31
CA HIS A 151 -7.48 2.77 -11.58
C HIS A 151 -7.17 1.28 -11.36
N GLY A 152 -7.74 0.41 -12.20
CA GLY A 152 -7.52 -1.04 -12.17
C GLY A 152 -8.51 -1.83 -11.32
N TRP A 153 -9.41 -1.21 -10.55
CA TRP A 153 -10.41 -1.94 -9.77
C TRP A 153 -11.78 -1.24 -9.62
N LEU A 154 -11.87 0.08 -9.81
CA LEU A 154 -13.13 0.85 -9.72
C LEU A 154 -13.48 1.66 -10.97
N ILE A 155 -12.93 1.30 -12.13
CA ILE A 155 -13.21 2.03 -13.38
C ILE A 155 -14.58 1.64 -13.93
N HIS A 156 -15.59 2.39 -13.51
CA HIS A 156 -16.83 2.72 -14.22
C HIS A 156 -17.18 4.17 -13.90
#